data_AF-A0A091N9C8-F1
#
_entry.id   AF-A0A091N9C8-F1
#
_cell.length_a   1.000
_cell.length_b   1.000
_cell.length_c   1.000
_cell.angle_alpha   90.00
_cell.angle_beta   90.00
_cell.angle_gamma   90.00
#
_symmetry.space_group_name_H-M   'P 1'
#
loop_
_entity.id
_entity.type
_entity.pdbx_description
1 polymer ?
#
loop_
_entity_poly.entity_id
_entity_poly.type
_entity_poly.pdbx_seq_one_letter_code
_entity_poly.pdbx_strand_id
1 'polypeptide(L)'
;TNSICFTRKTSCVRRRFREFVWLRQRLQSNAVLIQLPELPSKTPFFNMNNPHHVDHRRRGLQEFLEKILQDALLLSDSRLHLFLQTQLSPEDMEACVSGQTKYSVADAIHKFASLNSRFPIEDEESKKGKTNAESDSESSSSGLGPSDDSISSGCKASPASEES
;
A
#
# COMPACT_ATOMS: atom_id res chain seq x y z
N THR A 1 -13.76 -1.58 -7.11
CA THR A 1 -14.34 -1.27 -8.43
C THR A 1 -14.21 -2.46 -9.36
N ASN A 2 -15.19 -2.67 -10.23
CA ASN A 2 -15.16 -3.62 -11.34
C ASN A 2 -14.89 -2.94 -12.69
N SER A 3 -14.70 -1.62 -12.71
CA SER A 3 -14.38 -0.86 -13.91
C SER A 3 -12.96 -1.15 -14.40
N ILE A 4 -12.80 -1.24 -15.73
CA ILE A 4 -11.51 -1.41 -16.40
C ILE A 4 -10.65 -0.14 -16.38
N CYS A 5 -11.22 1.02 -16.00
CA CYS A 5 -10.47 2.27 -15.90
C CYS A 5 -9.40 2.23 -14.80
N PHE A 6 -9.48 1.26 -13.87
CA PHE A 6 -8.57 1.15 -12.74
C PHE A 6 -7.65 -0.05 -12.88
N THR A 7 -6.37 0.13 -12.55
CA THR A 7 -5.37 -0.95 -12.55
C THR A 7 -5.67 -2.01 -11.50
N ARG A 8 -6.19 -1.60 -10.33
CA ARG A 8 -6.57 -2.52 -9.24
C ARG A 8 -8.07 -2.49 -8.97
N LYS A 9 -8.64 -3.68 -8.74
CA LYS A 9 -10.04 -3.84 -8.30
C LYS A 9 -10.27 -3.28 -6.89
N THR A 10 -9.27 -3.34 -6.03
CA THR A 10 -9.30 -2.81 -4.66
C THR A 10 -7.99 -2.07 -4.36
N SER A 11 -8.10 -0.95 -3.64
CA SER A 11 -6.97 -0.19 -3.11
C SER A 11 -7.37 0.47 -1.79
N CYS A 12 -6.39 0.71 -0.92
CA CYS A 12 -6.56 1.46 0.32
C CYS A 12 -5.34 2.33 0.52
N VAL A 13 -5.53 3.64 0.67
CA VAL A 13 -4.47 4.64 0.77
C VAL A 13 -4.86 5.69 1.81
N ARG A 14 -3.88 6.35 2.43
CA ARG A 14 -4.14 7.45 3.37
C ARG A 14 -3.76 8.77 2.72
N ARG A 15 -4.71 9.69 2.62
CA ARG A 15 -4.51 11.02 2.02
C ARG A 15 -4.97 12.12 2.96
N ARG A 16 -4.14 13.13 3.15
CA ARG A 16 -4.45 14.33 3.95
C ARG A 16 -5.12 15.39 3.09
N PHE A 17 -5.90 16.26 3.72
CA PHE A 17 -6.72 17.28 3.05
C PHE A 17 -5.96 18.14 2.02
N ARG A 18 -4.71 18.56 2.29
CA ARG A 18 -3.93 19.35 1.31
C ARG A 18 -3.65 18.59 0.01
N GLU A 19 -3.56 17.25 0.05
CA GLU A 19 -3.32 16.46 -1.16
C GLU A 19 -4.59 16.42 -2.01
N PHE A 20 -5.77 16.44 -1.41
CA PHE A 20 -7.03 16.63 -2.16
C PHE A 20 -7.10 18.01 -2.82
N VAL A 21 -6.63 19.06 -2.14
CA VAL A 21 -6.53 20.41 -2.72
C VAL A 21 -5.61 20.40 -3.95
N TRP A 22 -4.44 19.76 -3.83
CA TRP A 22 -3.53 19.56 -4.95
C TRP A 22 -4.19 18.78 -6.09
N LEU A 23 -4.85 17.65 -5.79
CA LEU A 23 -5.50 16.82 -6.79
C LEU A 23 -6.55 17.62 -7.57
N ARG A 24 -7.43 18.35 -6.86
CA ARG A 24 -8.45 19.20 -7.50
C ARG A 24 -7.82 20.22 -8.43
N GLN A 25 -6.74 20.87 -8.01
CA GLN A 25 -6.04 21.86 -8.84
C GLN A 25 -5.48 21.24 -10.12
N ARG A 26 -4.90 20.03 -10.04
CA ARG A 26 -4.33 19.34 -11.21
C ARG A 26 -5.37 18.80 -12.17
N LEU A 27 -6.45 18.24 -11.63
CA LEU A 27 -7.58 17.82 -12.46
C LEU A 27 -8.24 19.02 -13.16
N GLN A 28 -8.38 20.16 -12.48
CA GLN A 28 -8.92 21.38 -13.09
C GLN A 28 -8.02 21.95 -14.19
N SER A 29 -6.69 21.90 -14.04
CA SER A 29 -5.77 22.37 -15.08
C SER A 29 -5.81 21.52 -16.34
N ASN A 30 -6.08 20.22 -16.20
CA ASN A 30 -6.16 19.29 -17.33
C ASN A 30 -7.56 19.26 -17.98
N ALA A 31 -8.61 19.61 -17.22
CA ALA A 31 -9.99 19.61 -17.67
C ALA A 31 -10.66 21.00 -17.46
N VAL A 32 -10.12 22.03 -18.11
CA VAL A 32 -10.53 23.45 -17.91
C VAL A 32 -12.02 23.70 -18.15
N LEU A 33 -12.65 22.94 -19.04
CA LEU A 33 -14.08 23.07 -19.36
C LEU A 33 -15.01 22.38 -18.35
N ILE A 34 -14.46 21.52 -17.48
CA ILE A 34 -15.23 20.79 -16.47
C ILE A 34 -15.27 21.59 -15.18
N GLN A 35 -16.47 21.76 -14.62
CA GLN A 35 -16.66 22.31 -13.28
C GLN A 35 -16.42 21.21 -12.25
N LEU A 36 -15.25 21.21 -11.61
CA LEU A 36 -14.92 20.20 -10.62
C LEU A 36 -15.71 20.42 -9.31
N PRO A 37 -16.16 19.33 -8.66
CA PRO A 37 -16.83 19.43 -7.37
C PRO A 37 -15.97 20.17 -6.35
N GLU A 38 -16.62 20.91 -5.47
CA GLU A 38 -15.94 21.63 -4.40
C GLU A 38 -15.42 20.67 -3.33
N LEU A 39 -14.29 21.02 -2.74
CA LEU A 39 -13.80 20.35 -1.54
C LEU A 39 -14.54 20.90 -0.32
N PRO A 40 -14.70 20.10 0.75
CA PRO A 40 -15.22 20.64 1.99
C PRO A 40 -14.36 21.83 2.43
N SER A 41 -15.02 22.89 2.87
CA SER A 41 -14.36 24.16 3.13
C SER A 41 -13.17 23.99 4.08
N LYS A 42 -12.14 24.81 3.88
CA LYS A 42 -11.07 24.96 4.87
C LYS A 42 -11.70 25.62 6.09
N THR A 43 -12.19 24.82 7.03
CA THR A 43 -12.70 25.33 8.31
C THR A 43 -11.54 26.05 9.02
N PRO A 44 -11.61 27.37 9.24
CA PRO A 44 -10.50 28.12 9.83
C PRO A 44 -10.14 27.63 11.24
N PHE A 45 -11.11 27.03 11.94
CA PHE A 45 -10.96 26.41 13.26
C PHE A 45 -11.11 24.89 13.22
N PHE A 46 -10.58 24.23 12.17
CA PHE A 46 -10.59 22.78 12.14
C PHE A 46 -9.82 22.22 13.34
N ASN A 47 -10.46 21.29 14.05
CA ASN A 47 -9.90 20.64 15.22
C ASN A 47 -9.91 19.13 14.98
N MET A 48 -8.74 18.51 14.94
CA MET A 48 -8.59 17.06 14.70
C MET A 48 -9.19 16.21 15.84
N ASN A 49 -9.27 16.78 17.05
CA ASN A 49 -9.80 16.11 18.22
C ASN A 49 -11.32 16.22 18.30
N ASN A 50 -11.94 17.03 17.43
CA ASN A 50 -13.40 17.12 17.33
C ASN A 50 -13.91 16.12 16.27
N PRO A 51 -14.61 15.04 16.67
CA PRO A 51 -15.08 14.02 15.74
C PRO A 51 -16.05 14.58 14.69
N HIS A 52 -16.87 15.58 15.03
CA HIS A 52 -17.78 16.21 14.06
C HIS A 52 -17.02 16.93 12.95
N HIS A 53 -15.93 17.62 13.28
CA HIS A 53 -15.08 18.28 12.28
C HIS A 53 -14.42 17.25 11.35
N VAL A 54 -13.88 16.18 11.92
CA VAL A 54 -13.23 15.09 11.16
C VAL A 54 -14.25 14.41 10.24
N ASP A 55 -15.41 14.03 10.75
CA ASP A 55 -16.45 13.34 9.99
C ASP A 55 -17.08 14.21 8.91
N HIS A 56 -17.32 15.50 9.20
CA HIS A 56 -17.80 16.44 8.19
C HIS A 56 -16.80 16.54 7.02
N ARG A 57 -15.51 16.69 7.32
CA ARG A 57 -14.46 16.70 6.29
C ARG A 57 -14.40 15.36 5.55
N ARG A 58 -14.47 14.23 6.26
CA ARG A 58 -14.43 12.89 5.65
C ARG A 58 -15.58 12.71 4.65
N ARG A 59 -16.81 13.11 5.01
CA ARG A 59 -17.98 13.06 4.12
C ARG A 59 -17.79 13.94 2.89
N GLY A 60 -17.38 15.19 3.05
CA GLY A 60 -17.14 16.08 1.91
C GLY A 60 -16.04 15.56 0.97
N LEU A 61 -14.98 14.94 1.52
CA LEU A 61 -13.94 14.30 0.70
C LEU A 61 -14.46 13.05 -0.04
N GLN A 62 -15.35 12.29 0.59
CA GLN A 62 -16.03 11.16 -0.04
C GLN A 62 -16.92 11.63 -1.20
N GLU A 63 -17.80 12.60 -0.97
CA GLU A 63 -18.69 13.17 -1.99
C GLU A 63 -17.90 13.77 -3.17
N PHE A 64 -16.78 14.43 -2.88
CA PHE A 64 -15.86 14.95 -3.91
C PHE A 64 -15.34 13.84 -4.81
N LEU A 65 -14.85 12.73 -4.24
CA LEU A 65 -14.38 11.59 -5.02
C LEU A 65 -15.51 10.90 -5.78
N GLU A 66 -16.66 10.65 -5.14
CA GLU A 66 -17.80 10.01 -5.79
C GLU A 66 -18.24 10.76 -7.05
N LYS A 67 -18.25 12.11 -7.02
CA LYS A 67 -18.56 12.94 -8.18
C LYS A 67 -17.45 12.89 -9.24
N ILE A 68 -16.18 12.94 -8.85
CA ILE A 68 -15.06 12.84 -9.81
C ILE A 68 -15.06 11.50 -10.53
N LEU A 69 -15.33 10.40 -9.82
CA LEU A 69 -15.28 9.05 -10.36
C LEU A 69 -16.43 8.73 -11.33
N GLN A 70 -17.42 9.61 -11.47
CA GLN A 70 -18.48 9.48 -12.47
C GLN A 70 -18.08 10.06 -13.84
N ASP A 71 -17.02 10.86 -13.89
CA ASP A 71 -16.59 11.54 -15.11
C ASP A 71 -15.47 10.77 -15.83
N ALA A 72 -15.75 10.29 -17.04
CA ALA A 72 -14.79 9.52 -17.83
C ALA A 72 -13.54 10.32 -18.22
N LEU A 73 -13.65 11.64 -18.41
CA LEU A 73 -12.49 12.48 -18.72
C LEU A 73 -11.57 12.57 -17.51
N LEU A 74 -12.13 12.76 -16.31
CA LEU A 74 -11.34 12.79 -15.08
C LEU A 74 -10.71 11.42 -14.77
N LEU A 75 -11.42 10.33 -15.06
CA LEU A 75 -10.89 8.97 -14.97
C LEU A 75 -9.74 8.69 -15.93
N SER A 76 -9.52 9.50 -16.97
CA SER A 76 -8.36 9.36 -17.86
C SER A 76 -7.07 9.94 -17.27
N ASP A 77 -7.15 10.76 -16.20
CA ASP A 77 -5.97 11.38 -15.60
C ASP A 77 -5.22 10.38 -14.70
N SER A 78 -3.96 10.10 -15.06
CA SER A 78 -3.09 9.20 -14.31
C SER A 78 -2.80 9.67 -12.88
N ARG A 79 -2.85 10.99 -12.61
CA ARG A 79 -2.67 11.52 -11.24
C ARG A 79 -3.79 11.06 -10.33
N LEU A 80 -5.03 10.94 -10.83
CA LEU A 80 -6.16 10.42 -10.06
C LEU A 80 -5.92 8.96 -9.66
N HIS A 81 -5.43 8.14 -10.58
CA HIS A 81 -5.11 6.73 -10.31
C HIS A 81 -3.98 6.57 -9.31
N LEU A 82 -2.87 7.32 -9.49
CA LEU A 82 -1.78 7.31 -8.52
C LEU A 82 -2.25 7.78 -7.15
N PHE A 83 -3.10 8.81 -7.09
CA PHE A 83 -3.65 9.32 -5.84
C PHE A 83 -4.48 8.26 -5.09
N LEU A 84 -5.31 7.49 -5.81
CA LEU A 84 -6.23 6.50 -5.24
C LEU A 84 -5.60 5.11 -5.02
N GLN A 85 -4.54 4.77 -5.74
CA GLN A 85 -3.99 3.41 -5.80
C GLN A 85 -2.53 3.31 -5.35
N THR A 86 -1.90 4.41 -4.94
CA THR A 86 -0.54 4.45 -4.37
C THR A 86 -0.46 5.39 -3.17
N GLN A 87 0.66 5.35 -2.44
CA GLN A 87 0.99 6.30 -1.37
C GLN A 87 2.05 7.35 -1.81
N LEU A 88 2.28 7.52 -3.11
CA LEU A 88 3.25 8.50 -3.66
C LEU A 88 2.91 9.94 -3.24
N SER A 89 3.92 10.78 -3.02
CA SER A 89 3.71 12.21 -2.74
C SER A 89 3.20 12.95 -3.99
N PRO A 90 2.61 14.16 -3.85
CA PRO A 90 2.31 15.02 -4.98
C PRO A 90 3.48 15.26 -5.93
N GLU A 91 4.69 15.42 -5.40
CA GLU A 91 5.88 15.59 -6.23
C GLU A 91 6.22 14.32 -7.03
N ASP A 92 6.19 13.15 -6.39
CA ASP A 92 6.47 11.88 -7.04
C ASP A 92 5.41 11.52 -8.09
N MET A 93 4.15 11.87 -7.82
CA MET A 93 3.06 11.70 -8.79
C MET A 93 3.30 12.55 -10.04
N GLU A 94 3.67 13.83 -9.89
CA GLU A 94 4.00 14.70 -11.03
C GLU A 94 5.22 14.19 -11.81
N ALA A 95 6.26 13.75 -11.11
CA ALA A 95 7.44 13.17 -11.76
C ALA A 95 7.05 11.91 -12.56
N CYS A 96 6.19 11.06 -12.01
CA CYS A 96 5.76 9.82 -12.66
C CYS A 96 4.95 10.09 -13.93
N VAL A 97 3.95 10.97 -13.86
CA VAL A 97 3.10 11.30 -15.02
C VAL A 97 3.83 12.13 -16.08
N SER A 98 4.91 12.82 -15.71
CA SER A 98 5.78 13.55 -16.64
C SER A 98 6.89 12.68 -17.24
N GLY A 99 6.95 11.39 -16.92
CA GLY A 99 7.97 10.47 -17.42
C GLY A 99 9.38 10.69 -16.83
N GLN A 100 9.46 11.33 -15.67
CA GLN A 100 10.73 11.63 -14.98
C GLN A 100 11.13 10.54 -13.97
N THR A 101 10.29 9.54 -13.75
CA THR A 101 10.59 8.37 -12.90
C THR A 101 11.11 7.19 -13.71
N LYS A 102 11.79 6.25 -13.05
CA LYS A 102 12.26 4.98 -13.66
C LYS A 102 11.16 3.92 -13.81
N TYR A 103 9.98 4.18 -13.25
CA TYR A 103 8.84 3.28 -13.23
C TYR A 103 7.63 3.96 -13.86
N SER A 104 6.74 3.18 -14.47
CA SER A 104 5.47 3.69 -15.01
C SER A 104 4.40 3.85 -13.93
N VAL A 105 3.28 4.46 -14.30
CA VAL A 105 2.09 4.57 -13.44
C VAL A 105 1.60 3.18 -13.01
N ALA A 106 1.54 2.23 -13.94
CA ALA A 106 1.11 0.86 -13.65
C ALA A 106 2.08 0.18 -12.68
N ASP A 107 3.39 0.29 -12.92
CA ASP A 107 4.42 -0.29 -12.04
C ASP A 107 4.32 0.24 -10.62
N ALA A 108 4.09 1.55 -10.46
CA ALA A 108 3.91 2.18 -9.15
C ALA A 108 2.70 1.59 -8.40
N ILE A 109 1.59 1.37 -9.11
CA ILE A 109 0.36 0.79 -8.55
C ILE A 109 0.56 -0.67 -8.17
N HIS A 110 1.19 -1.47 -9.04
CA HIS A 110 1.48 -2.87 -8.75
C HIS A 110 2.43 -3.02 -7.56
N LYS A 111 3.51 -2.23 -7.53
CA LYS A 111 4.46 -2.21 -6.42
C LYS A 111 3.82 -1.78 -5.10
N PHE A 112 2.95 -0.78 -5.11
CA PHE A 112 2.26 -0.40 -3.88
C PHE A 112 1.30 -1.49 -3.40
N ALA A 113 0.59 -2.15 -4.32
CA ALA A 113 -0.30 -3.24 -3.98
C ALA A 113 0.43 -4.44 -3.37
N SER A 114 1.64 -4.79 -3.84
CA SER A 114 2.44 -5.85 -3.23
C SER A 114 2.92 -5.47 -1.84
N LEU A 115 3.39 -4.24 -1.65
CA LEU A 115 3.82 -3.73 -0.33
C LEU A 115 2.68 -3.62 0.69
N ASN A 116 1.47 -3.28 0.24
CA ASN A 116 0.30 -3.14 1.11
C ASN A 116 -0.46 -4.46 1.33
N SER A 117 -0.09 -5.53 0.62
CA SER A 117 -0.65 -6.87 0.84
C SER A 117 0.05 -7.50 2.04
N ARG A 118 -0.74 -7.98 3.00
CA ARG A 118 -0.27 -8.51 4.30
C ARG A 118 0.60 -9.77 4.18
N PHE A 119 0.73 -10.31 2.97
CA PHE A 119 1.57 -11.45 2.63
C PHE A 119 2.37 -11.09 1.37
N PRO A 120 3.71 -11.12 1.42
CA PRO A 120 4.54 -11.04 0.23
C PRO A 120 4.17 -12.21 -0.69
N ILE A 121 3.80 -11.91 -1.94
CA ILE A 121 3.88 -12.90 -3.00
C ILE A 121 5.34 -12.84 -3.43
N GLU A 122 6.10 -13.92 -3.20
CA GLU A 122 7.45 -14.05 -3.72
C GLU A 122 7.37 -14.07 -5.25
N ASP A 123 7.96 -13.07 -5.90
CA ASP A 123 8.12 -13.05 -7.35
C ASP A 123 9.15 -14.13 -7.73
N GLU A 124 8.68 -15.37 -7.90
CA GLU A 124 9.40 -16.45 -8.58
C GLU A 124 9.50 -16.10 -10.08
N GLU A 125 10.46 -15.25 -10.44
CA GLU A 125 11.32 -15.36 -11.65
C GLU A 125 11.95 -14.03 -12.04
N SER A 126 13.26 -13.89 -11.79
CA SER A 126 14.23 -13.26 -12.72
C SER A 126 15.67 -13.56 -12.28
N LYS A 127 16.03 -14.85 -12.21
CA LYS A 127 17.43 -15.30 -12.35
C LYS A 127 17.51 -16.32 -13.48
N LYS A 128 17.39 -15.84 -14.72
CA LYS A 128 17.80 -16.62 -15.90
C LYS A 128 18.79 -15.80 -16.71
N GLY A 129 20.07 -16.09 -16.53
CA GLY A 129 21.14 -15.46 -17.31
C GLY A 129 22.56 -15.83 -16.86
N LYS A 130 23.04 -17.00 -17.35
CA LYS A 130 24.45 -17.44 -17.47
C LYS A 130 25.10 -17.86 -16.14
N THR A 131 25.55 -19.11 -15.95
CA THR A 131 26.55 -19.83 -16.75
C THR A 131 26.34 -21.34 -16.70
N ASN A 132 26.55 -22.00 -17.85
CA ASN A 132 26.76 -23.44 -17.94
C ASN A 132 28.07 -23.81 -17.20
N ALA A 133 28.01 -24.74 -16.27
CA ALA A 133 29.12 -25.60 -15.90
C ALA A 133 28.54 -26.79 -15.11
N GLU A 134 28.45 -27.91 -15.81
CA GLU A 134 28.25 -29.26 -15.28
C GLU A 134 29.26 -29.52 -14.16
N SER A 135 28.80 -29.99 -13.00
CA SER A 135 29.69 -30.67 -12.06
C SER A 135 28.87 -31.53 -11.10
N ASP A 136 28.80 -32.82 -11.43
CA ASP A 136 28.31 -33.89 -10.58
C ASP A 136 29.15 -33.99 -9.31
N SER A 137 28.52 -34.19 -8.15
CA SER A 137 29.18 -34.69 -6.94
C SER A 137 28.14 -35.29 -5.99
N GLU A 138 27.81 -36.55 -6.27
CA GLU A 138 27.72 -37.69 -5.35
C GLU A 138 27.23 -37.46 -3.90
N SER A 139 26.13 -38.13 -3.59
CA SER A 139 25.67 -38.41 -2.23
C SER A 139 26.71 -39.22 -1.43
N SER A 140 26.88 -38.92 -0.14
CA SER A 140 27.59 -39.80 0.78
C SER A 140 26.85 -39.91 2.11
N SER A 141 26.37 -41.13 2.36
CA SER A 141 25.81 -41.64 3.59
C SER A 141 26.90 -42.10 4.57
N SER A 142 26.71 -41.86 5.86
CA SER A 142 27.27 -42.64 6.97
C SER A 142 26.72 -42.04 8.28
N GLY A 143 26.40 -42.75 9.36
CA GLY A 143 26.51 -44.14 9.75
C GLY A 143 25.97 -44.23 11.19
N LEU A 144 25.38 -45.37 11.54
CA LEU A 144 24.69 -45.66 12.80
C LEU A 144 25.65 -45.76 14.00
N GLY A 145 25.17 -45.43 15.21
CA GLY A 145 25.67 -46.05 16.45
C GLY A 145 25.39 -45.28 17.75
N PRO A 146 25.20 -45.94 18.91
CA PRO A 146 24.15 -45.60 19.89
C PRO A 146 24.64 -45.31 21.34
N SER A 147 23.67 -44.97 22.21
CA SER A 147 23.55 -45.19 23.67
C SER A 147 24.66 -44.74 24.63
N ASP A 148 24.33 -43.97 25.68
CA ASP A 148 23.96 -44.50 27.02
C ASP A 148 23.64 -43.35 28.00
N ASP A 149 22.75 -43.65 28.92
CA ASP A 149 22.24 -42.89 30.05
C ASP A 149 23.31 -42.63 31.13
N SER A 150 23.13 -41.57 31.92
CA SER A 150 23.28 -41.66 33.38
C SER A 150 22.71 -40.45 34.13
N ILE A 151 22.00 -40.83 35.19
CA ILE A 151 21.14 -40.09 36.12
C ILE A 151 21.96 -39.35 37.18
N SER A 152 21.38 -38.29 37.79
CA SER A 152 21.27 -38.08 39.25
C SER A 152 21.15 -36.58 39.57
N SER A 153 19.94 -36.12 39.89
CA SER A 153 19.46 -35.72 41.24
C SER A 153 19.76 -34.25 41.57
N GLY A 154 18.90 -33.45 42.18
CA GLY A 154 17.58 -33.66 42.77
C GLY A 154 17.24 -32.42 43.62
N CYS A 155 15.99 -32.38 44.12
CA CYS A 155 15.43 -31.57 45.22
C CYS A 155 14.48 -30.42 44.87
N LYS A 156 13.17 -30.76 44.83
CA LYS A 156 12.07 -30.35 45.78
C LYS A 156 12.21 -29.00 46.51
N ALA A 157 11.16 -28.24 46.84
CA ALA A 157 9.71 -28.39 46.77
C ALA A 157 9.06 -27.01 47.10
N SER A 158 7.79 -26.83 46.73
CA SER A 158 6.87 -25.75 47.15
C SER A 158 6.56 -25.80 48.67
N PRO A 159 5.88 -24.78 49.24
CA PRO A 159 4.41 -24.77 49.24
C PRO A 159 3.75 -23.37 49.10
N ALA A 160 2.41 -23.41 49.03
CA ALA A 160 1.44 -22.33 48.85
C ALA A 160 1.01 -21.63 50.15
N SER A 161 0.43 -20.42 50.03
CA SER A 161 -0.65 -19.81 50.85
C SER A 161 -1.17 -18.57 50.07
N GLU A 162 -2.44 -18.46 49.68
CA GLU A 162 -3.66 -18.05 50.42
C GLU A 162 -3.87 -16.52 50.57
N GLU A 163 -5.00 -16.08 49.99
CA GLU A 163 -5.95 -15.02 50.36
C GLU A 163 -5.52 -13.77 51.16
N SER A 164 -5.80 -12.60 50.58
CA SER A 164 -6.57 -11.49 51.18
C SER A 164 -6.97 -10.48 50.11
#